data_AF-U2LGV1-F1
#
_entry.id   AF-U2LGV1-F1
#
_cell.length_a   1.000
_cell.length_b   1.000
_cell.length_c   1.000
_cell.angle_alpha   90.00
_cell.angle_beta   90.00
_cell.angle_gamma   90.00
#
_symmetry.space_group_name_H-M   'P 1'
#
loop_
_entity.id
_entity.type
_entity.pdbx_description
1 polymer ?
#
loop_
_entity_poly.entity_id
_entity_poly.type
_entity_poly.pdbx_seq_one_letter_code
_entity_poly.pdbx_strand_id
1 'polypeptide(L)'
;MNNRYMKYCLILTALLLAACSSNDDVFDKSPSQRSSESIATLKDELVNAPYGWRVLYFPKTDSLLFSNPSELISQHGFRGRYGYGGDCFTMKFAADNTVEMRADFTDRTAAEAEKSEYLIGRNSFTQLSFSTYNYIHRLVNDRFAGASDFLYMGKNEDGDLVFRTATYLQPAREYIVFTKLKSAEETTGFVQKAYDNRTFFEQMINPQLRIHRGGRTYFRSDIYIKRNVETNQALLKEIKEKKYYLFLFTQKKNPIPGYPAKEMTGLGSGYAGTEHGITFRAGLRYDRKTMFFDFQREGNRFVAELVSVYDPLLRTTRLVSKHLHPEGEFTGLKAEIWDEPTE
;
A
#
# COMPACT_ATOMS: atom_id res chain seq x y z
N MET A 1 33.08 67.52 22.97
CA MET A 1 33.03 66.08 22.62
C MET A 1 32.66 65.95 21.15
N ASN A 2 33.55 65.32 20.38
CA ASN A 2 33.81 65.67 18.99
C ASN A 2 32.79 65.12 17.98
N ASN A 3 32.32 66.04 17.13
CA ASN A 3 31.47 65.90 15.94
C ASN A 3 32.02 64.93 14.86
N ARG A 4 33.16 64.28 15.11
CA ARG A 4 33.75 63.20 14.31
C ARG A 4 33.10 61.84 14.61
N TYR A 5 32.87 61.50 15.88
CA TYR A 5 32.27 60.22 16.26
C TYR A 5 30.80 60.11 15.84
N MET A 6 30.06 61.23 15.84
CA MET A 6 28.67 61.29 15.36
C MET A 6 28.56 61.08 13.85
N LYS A 7 29.55 61.55 13.06
CA LYS A 7 29.63 61.28 11.61
C LYS A 7 30.00 59.83 11.31
N TYR A 8 30.91 59.22 12.08
CA TYR A 8 31.23 57.80 11.94
C TYR A 8 30.06 56.89 12.36
N CYS A 9 29.31 57.24 13.41
CA CYS A 9 28.08 56.52 13.78
C CYS A 9 26.98 56.64 12.72
N LEU A 10 26.80 57.80 12.08
CA LEU A 10 25.82 58.01 11.00
C LEU A 10 26.18 57.29 9.69
N ILE A 11 27.46 57.15 9.38
CA ILE A 11 27.93 56.39 8.20
C ILE A 11 27.83 54.88 8.46
N LEU A 12 28.08 54.42 9.68
CA LEU A 12 27.96 53.01 10.07
C LEU A 12 26.49 52.53 10.09
N THR A 13 25.54 53.37 10.52
CA THR A 13 24.10 53.07 10.44
C THR A 13 23.55 53.14 9.01
N ALA A 14 24.09 54.01 8.15
CA ALA A 14 23.72 54.03 6.73
C ALA A 14 24.24 52.79 5.95
N LEU A 15 25.42 52.28 6.29
CA LEU A 15 25.97 51.03 5.73
C LEU A 15 25.22 49.77 6.20
N LEU A 16 24.64 49.79 7.40
CA LEU A 16 23.78 48.71 7.90
C LEU A 16 22.41 48.65 7.21
N LEU A 17 21.90 49.78 6.69
CA LEU A 17 20.64 49.82 5.94
C LEU A 17 20.80 49.42 4.47
N ALA A 18 22.01 49.50 3.90
CA ALA A 18 22.31 49.05 2.54
C ALA A 18 22.58 47.53 2.43
N ALA A 19 22.77 46.83 3.56
CA ALA A 19 23.02 45.39 3.58
C ALA A 19 21.74 44.53 3.47
N CYS A 20 20.55 45.13 3.48
CA CYS A 20 19.27 44.46 3.32
C CYS A 20 18.57 44.89 2.02
N SER A 21 19.20 44.64 0.88
CA SER A 21 18.48 44.61 -0.41
C SER A 21 19.11 43.61 -1.36
N SER A 22 19.28 42.35 -0.92
CA SER A 22 19.39 41.28 -1.90
C SER A 22 17.96 40.88 -2.28
N ASN A 23 17.57 41.27 -3.49
CA ASN A 23 16.36 40.80 -4.15
C ASN A 23 16.65 39.38 -4.68
N ASP A 24 17.07 38.49 -3.78
CA ASP A 24 17.31 37.08 -4.06
C ASP A 24 15.97 36.37 -3.93
N ASP A 25 15.07 36.62 -4.89
CA ASP A 25 13.92 35.73 -5.07
C ASP A 25 14.50 34.36 -5.43
N VAL A 26 14.62 33.49 -4.41
CA VAL A 26 15.12 32.11 -4.53
C VAL A 26 14.29 31.27 -5.51
N PHE A 27 13.15 31.80 -5.97
CA PHE A 27 12.25 31.15 -6.92
C PHE A 27 11.80 32.11 -8.02
N ASP A 28 12.01 31.73 -9.27
CA ASP A 28 11.61 32.50 -10.46
C ASP A 28 10.08 32.64 -10.65
N LYS A 29 9.28 31.89 -9.88
CA LYS A 29 7.81 31.83 -9.98
C LYS A 29 7.15 32.14 -8.64
N SER A 30 6.04 32.87 -8.70
CA SER A 30 5.23 33.16 -7.52
C SER A 30 4.63 31.89 -6.91
N PRO A 31 4.32 31.87 -5.60
CA PRO A 31 3.64 30.73 -4.96
C PRO A 31 2.36 30.30 -5.67
N SER A 32 1.56 31.27 -6.15
CA SER A 32 0.33 31.01 -6.89
C SER A 32 0.59 30.33 -8.24
N GLN A 33 1.60 30.80 -8.98
CA GLN A 33 1.98 30.18 -10.25
C GLN A 33 2.43 28.72 -10.05
N ARG A 34 3.29 28.46 -9.06
CA ARG A 34 3.74 27.09 -8.74
C ARG A 34 2.58 26.17 -8.34
N SER A 35 1.61 26.71 -7.59
CA SER A 35 0.42 25.96 -7.20
C SER A 35 -0.42 25.56 -8.42
N SER A 36 -0.71 26.53 -9.30
CA SER A 36 -1.48 26.27 -10.52
C SER A 36 -0.78 25.28 -11.45
N GLU A 37 0.55 25.37 -11.59
CA GLU A 37 1.34 24.42 -12.38
C GLU A 37 1.29 23.00 -11.82
N SER A 38 1.36 22.83 -10.50
CA SER A 38 1.27 21.50 -9.89
C SER A 38 -0.12 20.87 -10.06
N ILE A 39 -1.18 21.67 -9.96
CA ILE A 39 -2.56 21.24 -10.25
C ILE A 39 -2.69 20.79 -11.71
N ALA A 40 -2.24 21.63 -12.65
CA ALA A 40 -2.29 21.33 -14.08
C ALA A 40 -1.46 20.07 -14.41
N THR A 41 -0.25 19.95 -13.88
CA THR A 41 0.63 18.79 -14.11
C THR A 41 -0.01 17.49 -13.63
N LEU A 42 -0.60 17.48 -12.43
CA LEU A 42 -1.28 16.29 -11.93
C LEU A 42 -2.51 15.95 -12.77
N LYS A 43 -3.28 16.96 -13.18
CA LYS A 43 -4.45 16.76 -14.05
C LYS A 43 -4.04 16.14 -15.38
N ASP A 44 -3.03 16.70 -16.02
CA ASP A 44 -2.51 16.23 -17.29
C ASP A 44 -1.98 14.80 -17.15
N GLU A 45 -1.23 14.50 -16.09
CA GLU A 45 -0.76 13.13 -15.84
C GLU A 45 -1.92 12.15 -15.74
N LEU A 46 -2.93 12.45 -14.93
CA LEU A 46 -4.09 11.57 -14.71
C LEU A 46 -4.90 11.33 -16.00
N VAL A 47 -5.12 12.38 -16.80
CA VAL A 47 -5.93 12.33 -18.03
C VAL A 47 -5.16 11.73 -19.21
N ASN A 48 -3.84 11.94 -19.29
CA ASN A 48 -2.99 11.40 -20.35
C ASN A 48 -2.63 9.91 -20.16
N ALA A 49 -3.31 9.19 -19.25
CA ALA A 49 -3.27 7.75 -19.16
C ALA A 49 -4.43 7.15 -19.99
N PRO A 50 -4.21 6.75 -21.27
CA PRO A 50 -5.29 6.38 -22.20
C PRO A 50 -6.14 5.19 -21.71
N TYR A 51 -5.52 4.29 -20.96
CA TYR A 51 -6.16 3.10 -20.40
C TYR A 51 -6.54 3.28 -18.92
N GLY A 52 -6.28 4.46 -18.35
CA GLY A 52 -6.50 4.76 -16.95
C GLY A 52 -5.42 4.21 -16.03
N TRP A 53 -5.80 4.04 -14.77
CA TRP A 53 -4.92 3.71 -13.66
C TRP A 53 -5.46 2.51 -12.91
N ARG A 54 -4.58 1.58 -12.55
CA ARG A 54 -4.81 0.68 -11.42
C ARG A 54 -4.58 1.48 -10.15
N VAL A 55 -5.49 1.39 -9.20
CA VAL A 55 -5.34 2.01 -7.89
C VAL A 55 -5.45 0.96 -6.81
N LEU A 56 -4.41 0.85 -5.98
CA LEU A 56 -4.45 0.08 -4.74
C LEU A 56 -4.62 1.05 -3.59
N TYR A 57 -5.68 0.87 -2.80
CA TYR A 57 -5.93 1.70 -1.63
C TYR A 57 -6.06 0.85 -0.36
N PHE A 58 -5.19 1.12 0.61
CA PHE A 58 -5.23 0.58 1.96
C PHE A 58 -5.52 1.71 2.94
N PRO A 59 -6.78 1.85 3.42
CA PRO A 59 -7.20 2.99 4.25
C PRO A 59 -6.73 2.88 5.71
N LYS A 60 -6.36 1.69 6.21
CA LYS A 60 -6.03 1.49 7.62
C LYS A 60 -5.00 0.36 7.80
N THR A 61 -3.83 0.54 7.21
CA THR A 61 -2.72 -0.40 7.33
C THR A 61 -2.03 -0.23 8.69
N ASP A 62 -1.66 -1.34 9.32
CA ASP A 62 -0.70 -1.34 10.42
C ASP A 62 0.52 -2.16 9.99
N SER A 63 1.62 -1.48 9.68
CA SER A 63 2.84 -2.12 9.21
C SER A 63 3.62 -2.89 10.28
N LEU A 64 3.28 -2.68 11.56
CA LEU A 64 3.99 -3.30 12.69
C LEU A 64 3.23 -4.50 13.25
N LEU A 65 1.92 -4.58 13.03
CA LEU A 65 1.07 -5.66 13.52
C LEU A 65 1.47 -7.02 12.92
N PHE A 66 1.80 -7.99 13.80
CA PHE A 66 2.23 -9.35 13.44
C PHE A 66 3.36 -9.40 12.40
N SER A 67 4.27 -8.42 12.46
CA SER A 67 5.37 -8.24 11.50
C SER A 67 6.71 -8.79 12.00
N ASN A 68 6.77 -9.28 13.24
CA ASN A 68 7.97 -9.81 13.87
C ASN A 68 7.85 -11.33 14.06
N PRO A 69 8.60 -12.16 13.32
CA PRO A 69 8.52 -13.62 13.43
C PRO A 69 9.12 -14.19 14.72
N SER A 70 9.64 -13.34 15.61
CA SER A 70 10.08 -13.73 16.96
C SER A 70 9.11 -13.24 18.04
N GLU A 71 8.07 -12.48 17.69
CA GLU A 71 7.07 -12.04 18.66
C GLU A 71 6.19 -13.21 19.05
N LEU A 72 6.08 -13.44 20.37
CA LEU A 72 5.19 -14.44 20.93
C LEU A 72 3.74 -13.97 20.82
N ILE A 73 2.92 -14.78 20.19
CA ILE A 73 1.48 -14.60 20.07
C ILE A 73 0.84 -15.60 21.03
N SER A 74 -0.09 -15.15 21.88
CA SER A 74 -0.85 -16.09 22.72
C SER A 74 -2.00 -16.71 21.91
N GLN A 75 -2.50 -17.88 22.35
CA GLN A 75 -3.57 -18.61 21.63
C GLN A 75 -4.84 -17.79 21.36
N HIS A 76 -5.12 -16.80 22.22
CA HIS A 76 -6.24 -15.87 22.06
C HIS A 76 -5.79 -14.44 21.70
N GLY A 77 -4.48 -14.21 21.64
CA GLY A 77 -3.88 -12.87 21.54
C GLY A 77 -3.97 -12.22 20.18
N PHE A 78 -4.51 -12.92 19.17
CA PHE A 78 -4.74 -12.40 17.84
C PHE A 78 -6.22 -12.10 17.53
N ARG A 79 -7.16 -12.72 18.26
CA ARG A 79 -8.60 -12.53 18.03
C ARG A 79 -9.00 -11.09 18.36
N GLY A 80 -9.74 -10.43 17.47
CA GLY A 80 -10.14 -9.03 17.63
C GLY A 80 -9.02 -8.00 17.39
N ARG A 81 -7.81 -8.44 17.06
CA ARG A 81 -6.62 -7.59 16.88
C ARG A 81 -6.15 -7.51 15.43
N TYR A 82 -6.96 -7.97 14.47
CA TYR A 82 -6.55 -7.94 13.06
C TYR A 82 -6.56 -6.51 12.54
N GLY A 83 -5.54 -6.18 11.74
CA GLY A 83 -5.45 -4.95 10.98
C GLY A 83 -6.36 -5.00 9.75
N TYR A 84 -6.27 -4.01 8.87
CA TYR A 84 -7.07 -3.93 7.66
C TYR A 84 -6.20 -4.09 6.41
N GLY A 85 -6.73 -4.80 5.42
CA GLY A 85 -6.23 -4.88 4.07
C GLY A 85 -6.71 -3.73 3.21
N GLY A 86 -6.72 -3.96 1.91
CA GLY A 86 -7.02 -2.94 0.92
C GLY A 86 -7.92 -3.44 -0.20
N ASP A 87 -8.13 -2.53 -1.13
CA ASP A 87 -9.05 -2.68 -2.25
C ASP A 87 -8.35 -2.24 -3.53
N CYS A 88 -8.73 -2.89 -4.63
CA CYS A 88 -8.22 -2.60 -5.95
C CYS A 88 -9.30 -1.93 -6.80
N PHE A 89 -8.90 -0.88 -7.51
CA PHE A 89 -9.76 -0.13 -8.42
C PHE A 89 -9.09 0.03 -9.77
N THR A 90 -9.90 0.30 -10.79
CA THR A 90 -9.43 0.98 -11.99
C THR A 90 -10.11 2.32 -12.09
N MET A 91 -9.36 3.35 -12.46
CA MET A 91 -9.86 4.72 -12.61
C MET A 91 -9.43 5.29 -13.95
N LYS A 92 -10.38 5.76 -14.76
CA LYS A 92 -10.11 6.46 -16.01
C LYS A 92 -10.59 7.90 -15.90
N PHE A 93 -9.66 8.84 -15.86
CA PHE A 93 -9.93 10.27 -15.72
C PHE A 93 -10.14 10.90 -17.10
N ALA A 94 -11.13 11.78 -17.18
CA ALA A 94 -11.43 12.58 -18.36
C ALA A 94 -11.15 14.07 -18.09
N ALA A 95 -10.91 14.82 -19.17
CA ALA A 95 -10.58 16.25 -19.10
C ALA A 95 -11.74 17.11 -18.54
N ASP A 96 -12.99 16.62 -18.67
CA ASP A 96 -14.24 17.23 -18.21
C ASP A 96 -14.49 17.07 -16.70
N ASN A 97 -13.46 16.70 -15.92
CA ASN A 97 -13.53 16.43 -14.48
C ASN A 97 -14.38 15.22 -14.10
N THR A 98 -14.60 14.28 -15.03
CA THR A 98 -15.26 13.00 -14.72
C THR A 98 -14.26 11.84 -14.63
N VAL A 99 -14.59 10.85 -13.82
CA VAL A 99 -13.80 9.62 -13.64
C VAL A 99 -14.73 8.42 -13.67
N GLU A 100 -14.36 7.42 -14.46
CA GLU A 100 -15.00 6.11 -14.47
C GLU A 100 -14.23 5.15 -13.57
N MET A 101 -14.92 4.53 -12.62
CA MET A 101 -14.31 3.67 -11.60
C MET A 101 -14.92 2.27 -11.59
N ARG A 102 -14.07 1.25 -11.41
CA ARG A 102 -14.47 -0.12 -11.01
C ARG A 102 -13.78 -0.49 -9.71
N ALA A 103 -14.35 -1.40 -8.93
CA ALA A 103 -13.81 -1.82 -7.64
C ALA A 103 -13.91 -3.33 -7.43
N ASP A 104 -12.91 -3.93 -6.78
CA ASP A 104 -12.86 -5.37 -6.54
C ASP A 104 -13.82 -5.85 -5.43
N PHE A 105 -14.75 -5.02 -4.91
CA PHE A 105 -15.59 -5.40 -3.77
C PHE A 105 -16.42 -6.66 -4.04
N THR A 106 -17.11 -6.71 -5.17
CA THR A 106 -17.92 -7.84 -5.63
C THR A 106 -17.72 -8.04 -7.13
N ASP A 107 -18.16 -9.20 -7.64
CA ASP A 107 -18.21 -9.48 -9.08
C ASP A 107 -18.93 -8.38 -9.87
N ARG A 108 -20.03 -7.86 -9.30
CA ARG A 108 -20.80 -6.77 -9.90
C ARG A 108 -20.01 -5.46 -9.98
N THR A 109 -19.35 -5.04 -8.90
CA THR A 109 -18.56 -3.78 -8.91
C THR A 109 -17.27 -3.90 -9.70
N ALA A 110 -16.80 -5.13 -9.94
CA ALA A 110 -15.67 -5.41 -10.81
C ALA A 110 -16.06 -5.29 -12.29
N ALA A 111 -17.30 -5.64 -12.65
CA ALA A 111 -17.81 -5.53 -14.02
C ALA A 111 -18.37 -4.13 -14.36
N GLU A 112 -19.19 -3.56 -13.48
CA GLU A 112 -19.92 -2.30 -13.71
C GLU A 112 -19.03 -1.10 -13.38
N ALA A 113 -18.85 -0.18 -14.35
CA ALA A 113 -18.21 1.10 -14.10
C ALA A 113 -19.20 2.11 -13.52
N GLU A 114 -18.79 2.84 -12.50
CA GLU A 114 -19.52 3.99 -11.95
C GLU A 114 -18.82 5.27 -12.39
N LYS A 115 -19.57 6.17 -13.04
CA LYS A 115 -19.08 7.50 -13.45
C LYS A 115 -19.35 8.49 -12.32
N SER A 116 -18.31 9.22 -11.92
CA SER A 116 -18.36 10.25 -10.88
C SER A 116 -17.52 11.46 -11.27
N GLU A 117 -17.53 12.51 -10.45
CA GLU A 117 -16.73 13.70 -10.65
C GLU A 117 -15.50 13.72 -9.72
N TYR A 118 -14.43 14.35 -10.20
CA TYR A 118 -13.21 14.58 -9.44
C TYR A 118 -12.77 16.04 -9.57
N LEU A 119 -12.03 16.52 -8.57
CA LEU A 119 -11.43 17.85 -8.56
C LEU A 119 -9.96 17.73 -8.20
N ILE A 120 -9.13 18.58 -8.80
CA ILE A 120 -7.75 18.76 -8.39
C ILE A 120 -7.61 20.20 -7.91
N GLY A 121 -7.24 20.35 -6.64
CA GLY A 121 -7.12 21.64 -5.97
C GLY A 121 -5.81 21.77 -5.21
N ARG A 122 -5.70 22.89 -4.50
CA ARG A 122 -4.60 23.12 -3.55
C ARG A 122 -5.11 23.06 -2.12
N ASN A 123 -4.42 22.28 -1.30
CA ASN A 123 -4.48 22.32 0.15
C ASN A 123 -3.04 22.50 0.66
N SER A 124 -2.63 21.79 1.71
CA SER A 124 -1.22 21.68 2.11
C SER A 124 -0.33 21.17 0.97
N PHE A 125 -0.88 20.27 0.15
CA PHE A 125 -0.30 19.77 -1.10
C PHE A 125 -1.33 19.85 -2.22
N THR A 126 -0.93 19.51 -3.45
CA THR A 126 -1.88 19.29 -4.55
C THR A 126 -2.77 18.11 -4.18
N GLN A 127 -4.09 18.32 -4.22
CA GLN A 127 -5.07 17.38 -3.68
C GLN A 127 -5.99 16.89 -4.81
N LEU A 128 -6.17 15.58 -4.91
CA LEU A 128 -7.21 14.93 -5.69
C LEU A 128 -8.40 14.64 -4.77
N SER A 129 -9.59 15.10 -5.16
CA SER A 129 -10.84 14.92 -4.42
C SER A 129 -11.89 14.27 -5.31
N PHE A 130 -12.63 13.28 -4.80
CA PHE A 130 -13.82 12.77 -5.47
C PHE A 130 -15.04 13.55 -4.97
N SER A 131 -15.63 14.40 -5.82
CA SER A 131 -16.67 15.36 -5.43
C SER A 131 -18.08 14.77 -5.40
N THR A 132 -18.33 13.71 -6.17
CA THR A 132 -19.59 12.97 -6.15
C THR A 132 -19.36 11.54 -5.68
N TYR A 133 -20.43 10.92 -5.15
CA TYR A 133 -20.39 9.55 -4.66
C TYR A 133 -19.87 8.56 -5.71
N ASN A 134 -19.06 7.60 -5.26
CA ASN A 134 -18.51 6.48 -6.04
C ASN A 134 -18.01 5.35 -5.12
N TYR A 135 -17.34 4.33 -5.66
CA TYR A 135 -16.86 3.20 -4.88
C TYR A 135 -15.87 3.54 -3.75
N ILE A 136 -15.04 4.60 -3.88
CA ILE A 136 -14.16 5.02 -2.78
C ILE A 136 -14.97 5.46 -1.56
N HIS A 137 -16.11 6.12 -1.76
CA HIS A 137 -16.96 6.60 -0.67
C HIS A 137 -17.54 5.46 0.18
N ARG A 138 -17.60 4.23 -0.33
CA ARG A 138 -18.00 3.05 0.46
C ARG A 138 -17.00 2.71 1.57
N LEU A 139 -15.75 3.16 1.45
CA LEU A 139 -14.71 2.99 2.46
C LEU A 139 -14.71 4.14 3.48
N VAL A 140 -15.43 5.23 3.22
CA VAL A 140 -15.48 6.41 4.11
C VAL A 140 -16.50 6.17 5.22
N ASN A 141 -16.07 5.50 6.28
CA ASN A 141 -16.85 5.22 7.49
C ASN A 141 -15.93 4.83 8.65
N ASP A 142 -16.46 4.79 9.87
CA ASP A 142 -15.70 4.46 11.09
C ASP A 142 -14.97 3.12 11.05
N ARG A 143 -15.49 2.17 10.26
CA ARG A 143 -14.93 0.82 10.18
C ARG A 143 -13.64 0.80 9.37
N PHE A 144 -13.65 1.34 8.16
CA PHE A 144 -12.50 1.31 7.25
C PHE A 144 -11.62 2.56 7.36
N ALA A 145 -12.16 3.66 7.88
CA ALA A 145 -11.51 4.95 8.00
C ALA A 145 -10.94 5.46 6.66
N GLY A 146 -11.61 5.13 5.55
CA GLY A 146 -11.22 5.62 4.23
C GLY A 146 -11.49 7.11 4.06
N ALA A 147 -10.87 7.69 3.04
CA ALA A 147 -11.01 9.08 2.64
C ALA A 147 -11.41 9.18 1.16
N SER A 148 -11.97 10.32 0.77
CA SER A 148 -12.21 10.71 -0.64
C SER A 148 -11.30 11.84 -1.11
N ASP A 149 -10.42 12.32 -0.23
CA ASP A 149 -9.45 13.39 -0.48
C ASP A 149 -8.02 12.87 -0.29
N PHE A 150 -7.19 13.06 -1.32
CA PHE A 150 -5.86 12.47 -1.42
C PHE A 150 -4.83 13.53 -1.80
N LEU A 151 -3.84 13.71 -0.92
CA LEU A 151 -2.71 14.60 -1.13
C LEU A 151 -1.64 13.91 -1.97
N TYR A 152 -1.29 14.50 -3.11
CA TYR A 152 -0.26 13.99 -4.02
C TYR A 152 1.13 14.19 -3.43
N MET A 153 1.90 13.10 -3.38
CA MET A 153 3.24 13.04 -2.77
C MET A 153 4.37 12.92 -3.79
N GLY A 154 4.05 12.77 -5.08
CA GLY A 154 5.03 12.55 -6.15
C GLY A 154 4.94 11.16 -6.76
N LYS A 155 6.01 10.76 -7.44
CA LYS A 155 6.17 9.42 -8.03
C LYS A 155 7.11 8.57 -7.18
N ASN A 156 6.83 7.28 -7.06
CA ASN A 156 7.76 6.32 -6.45
C ASN A 156 8.86 5.92 -7.45
N GLU A 157 9.73 5.00 -7.02
CA GLU A 157 10.85 4.44 -7.80
C GLU A 157 10.38 3.75 -9.11
N ASP A 158 9.13 3.27 -9.12
CA ASP A 158 8.51 2.57 -10.25
C ASP A 158 7.73 3.53 -11.18
N GLY A 159 7.73 4.83 -10.86
CA GLY A 159 7.02 5.87 -11.62
C GLY A 159 5.52 5.98 -11.31
N ASP A 160 5.02 5.22 -10.33
CA ASP A 160 3.64 5.24 -9.91
C ASP A 160 3.32 6.49 -9.06
N LEU A 161 2.12 7.03 -9.20
CA LEU A 161 1.70 8.18 -8.40
C LEU A 161 1.39 7.75 -6.98
N VAL A 162 1.98 8.43 -6.00
CA VAL A 162 1.76 8.18 -4.58
C VAL A 162 0.92 9.28 -3.97
N PHE A 163 -0.10 8.88 -3.22
CA PHE A 163 -0.91 9.79 -2.45
C PHE A 163 -0.98 9.37 -0.97
N ARG A 164 -1.44 10.29 -0.13
CA ARG A 164 -1.77 10.05 1.28
C ARG A 164 -3.04 10.80 1.66
N THR A 165 -3.68 10.46 2.78
CA THR A 165 -4.75 11.31 3.32
C THR A 165 -4.16 12.42 4.21
N ALA A 166 -4.99 13.40 4.57
CA ALA A 166 -4.61 14.45 5.52
C ALA A 166 -4.66 14.00 6.99
N THR A 167 -5.19 12.81 7.28
CA THR A 167 -5.54 12.36 8.64
C THR A 167 -4.33 11.96 9.47
N TYR A 168 -3.29 11.40 8.86
CA TYR A 168 -2.13 10.89 9.59
C TYR A 168 -0.81 11.48 9.08
N LEU A 169 -0.02 11.98 10.02
CA LEU A 169 1.36 12.43 9.79
C LEU A 169 2.36 11.27 9.81
N GLN A 170 2.00 10.13 10.43
CA GLN A 170 2.90 8.99 10.60
C GLN A 170 3.04 8.20 9.30
N PRO A 171 4.29 7.92 8.85
CA PRO A 171 4.51 7.00 7.74
C PRO A 171 3.97 5.60 8.09
N ALA A 172 3.46 4.90 7.07
CA ALA A 172 3.02 3.49 7.12
C ALA A 172 1.63 3.18 7.69
N ARG A 173 0.68 4.14 7.65
CA ARG A 173 -0.74 3.88 7.99
C ARG A 173 -1.69 3.80 6.80
N GLU A 174 -1.49 4.63 5.78
CA GLU A 174 -2.35 4.68 4.61
C GLU A 174 -1.50 4.64 3.37
N TYR A 175 -1.98 3.92 2.36
CA TYR A 175 -1.27 3.78 1.11
C TYR A 175 -2.27 3.79 -0.03
N ILE A 176 -2.16 4.79 -0.90
CA ILE A 176 -2.90 4.84 -2.15
C ILE A 176 -1.91 5.11 -3.28
N VAL A 177 -1.84 4.17 -4.22
CA VAL A 177 -0.92 4.25 -5.34
C VAL A 177 -1.59 3.93 -6.65
N PHE A 178 -1.30 4.77 -7.63
CA PHE A 178 -1.83 4.71 -8.97
C PHE A 178 -0.72 4.22 -9.91
N THR A 179 -0.90 3.02 -10.43
CA THR A 179 -0.04 2.43 -11.46
C THR A 179 -0.71 2.61 -12.81
N LYS A 180 0.02 3.16 -13.78
CA LYS A 180 -0.51 3.43 -15.11
C LYS A 180 -0.82 2.11 -15.84
N LEU A 181 -2.03 1.97 -16.37
CA LEU A 181 -2.40 0.81 -17.19
C LEU A 181 -1.77 0.94 -18.58
N LYS A 182 -1.34 -0.20 -19.14
CA LYS A 182 -0.56 -0.28 -20.38
C LYS A 182 -1.40 -0.70 -21.58
N SER A 183 -2.56 -1.34 -21.38
CA SER A 183 -3.47 -1.73 -22.47
C SER A 183 -4.95 -1.61 -22.11
N ALA A 184 -5.81 -1.61 -23.13
CA ALA A 184 -7.26 -1.51 -22.96
C ALA A 184 -7.86 -2.79 -22.34
N GLU A 185 -7.27 -3.96 -22.58
CA GLU A 185 -7.70 -5.21 -21.94
C GLU A 185 -7.54 -5.15 -20.41
N GLU A 186 -6.56 -4.38 -19.93
CA GLU A 186 -6.34 -4.19 -18.50
C GLU A 186 -7.46 -3.36 -17.84
N THR A 187 -8.05 -2.37 -18.51
CA THR A 187 -9.03 -1.47 -17.85
C THR A 187 -10.25 -2.20 -17.27
N THR A 188 -10.76 -3.24 -17.93
CA THR A 188 -11.91 -4.03 -17.43
C THR A 188 -11.44 -5.36 -16.81
N GLY A 189 -10.44 -6.01 -17.41
CA GLY A 189 -9.98 -7.32 -16.95
C GLY A 189 -9.19 -7.27 -15.64
N PHE A 190 -8.57 -6.13 -15.31
CA PHE A 190 -7.73 -6.01 -14.12
C PHE A 190 -8.50 -6.20 -12.83
N VAL A 191 -9.59 -5.44 -12.64
CA VAL A 191 -10.38 -5.49 -11.41
C VAL A 191 -11.04 -6.85 -11.26
N GLN A 192 -11.50 -7.45 -12.37
CA GLN A 192 -12.04 -8.80 -12.34
C GLN A 192 -10.99 -9.82 -11.87
N LYS A 193 -9.78 -9.80 -12.46
CA LYS A 193 -8.68 -10.68 -12.01
C LYS A 193 -8.32 -10.44 -10.54
N ALA A 194 -8.29 -9.19 -10.08
CA ALA A 194 -8.06 -8.85 -8.69
C ALA A 194 -9.14 -9.45 -7.77
N TYR A 195 -10.42 -9.29 -8.13
CA TYR A 195 -11.53 -9.90 -7.44
C TYR A 195 -11.44 -11.43 -7.41
N ASP A 196 -11.15 -12.07 -8.54
CA ASP A 196 -11.05 -13.52 -8.67
C ASP A 196 -9.90 -14.08 -7.82
N ASN A 197 -8.74 -13.44 -7.85
CA ASN A 197 -7.57 -13.85 -7.07
C ASN A 197 -7.79 -13.64 -5.57
N ARG A 198 -8.38 -12.52 -5.16
CA ARG A 198 -8.76 -12.30 -3.76
C ARG A 198 -9.74 -13.36 -3.29
N THR A 199 -10.79 -13.61 -4.07
CA THR A 199 -11.84 -14.59 -3.76
C THR A 199 -11.26 -15.99 -3.66
N PHE A 200 -10.33 -16.35 -4.56
CA PHE A 200 -9.62 -17.63 -4.49
C PHE A 200 -8.82 -17.79 -3.18
N PHE A 201 -8.08 -16.76 -2.75
CA PHE A 201 -7.38 -16.77 -1.46
C PHE A 201 -8.37 -16.85 -0.27
N GLU A 202 -9.46 -16.09 -0.32
CA GLU A 202 -10.50 -16.11 0.72
C GLU A 202 -11.21 -17.47 0.83
N GLN A 203 -11.26 -18.25 -0.24
CA GLN A 203 -11.86 -19.58 -0.27
C GLN A 203 -10.93 -20.70 0.24
N MET A 204 -9.62 -20.47 0.33
CA MET A 204 -8.67 -21.46 0.85
C MET A 204 -9.05 -21.88 2.28
N ILE A 205 -9.10 -23.18 2.55
CA ILE A 205 -9.54 -23.72 3.85
C ILE A 205 -8.43 -23.59 4.89
N ASN A 206 -7.21 -24.01 4.55
CA ASN A 206 -6.01 -23.99 5.37
C ASN A 206 -4.85 -23.28 4.63
N PRO A 207 -4.92 -21.97 4.39
CA PRO A 207 -3.81 -21.24 3.77
C PRO A 207 -2.56 -21.34 4.65
N GLN A 208 -1.48 -21.90 4.11
CA GLN A 208 -0.17 -22.00 4.75
C GLN A 208 0.86 -21.18 3.98
N LEU A 209 1.87 -20.65 4.69
CA LEU A 209 2.98 -19.89 4.14
C LEU A 209 4.29 -20.65 4.37
N ARG A 210 5.14 -20.70 3.34
CA ARG A 210 6.52 -21.17 3.44
C ARG A 210 7.45 -20.15 2.81
N ILE A 211 8.46 -19.74 3.57
CA ILE A 211 9.56 -18.89 3.09
C ILE A 211 10.82 -19.76 3.05
N HIS A 212 11.49 -19.80 1.90
CA HIS A 212 12.66 -20.66 1.69
C HIS A 212 13.66 -20.06 0.70
N ARG A 213 14.87 -20.63 0.69
CA ARG A 213 15.91 -20.41 -0.31
C ARG A 213 16.59 -21.72 -0.63
N GLY A 214 16.40 -22.21 -1.85
CA GLY A 214 16.82 -23.56 -2.23
C GLY A 214 16.22 -24.60 -1.28
N GLY A 215 17.04 -25.48 -0.71
CA GLY A 215 16.58 -26.49 0.25
C GLY A 215 16.25 -25.97 1.65
N ARG A 216 16.67 -24.74 2.00
CA ARG A 216 16.53 -24.21 3.37
C ARG A 216 15.19 -23.50 3.56
N THR A 217 14.40 -23.96 4.53
CA THR A 217 13.17 -23.28 4.96
C THR A 217 13.48 -22.33 6.12
N TYR A 218 13.06 -21.08 6.01
CA TYR A 218 13.21 -20.04 7.03
C TYR A 218 11.96 -19.86 7.89
N PHE A 219 10.79 -20.04 7.27
CA PHE A 219 9.50 -19.98 7.93
C PHE A 219 8.57 -20.99 7.26
N ARG A 220 7.78 -21.71 8.05
CA ARG A 220 6.67 -22.54 7.56
C ARG A 220 5.58 -22.52 8.60
N SER A 221 4.42 -21.98 8.26
CA SER A 221 3.27 -22.05 9.15
C SER A 221 2.79 -23.49 9.30
N ASP A 222 2.23 -23.81 10.47
CA ASP A 222 1.74 -25.15 10.81
C ASP A 222 0.46 -25.14 11.66
N ILE A 223 -0.16 -23.97 11.84
CA ILE A 223 -1.40 -23.80 12.62
C ILE A 223 -2.54 -23.34 11.71
N TYR A 224 -3.67 -24.05 11.76
CA TYR A 224 -4.87 -23.75 10.98
C TYR A 224 -5.85 -22.89 11.78
N ILE A 225 -6.10 -21.66 11.33
CA ILE A 225 -6.96 -20.69 12.01
C ILE A 225 -8.36 -20.54 11.42
N LYS A 226 -8.60 -21.01 10.19
CA LYS A 226 -9.90 -20.86 9.48
C LYS A 226 -10.89 -22.02 9.72
N ARG A 227 -10.80 -22.70 10.86
CA ARG A 227 -11.71 -23.81 11.20
C ARG A 227 -13.17 -23.32 11.22
N ASN A 228 -14.05 -23.96 10.44
CA ASN A 228 -15.46 -23.60 10.36
C ASN A 228 -16.28 -24.22 11.49
N VAL A 229 -16.17 -23.65 12.68
CA VAL A 229 -16.90 -24.04 13.89
C VAL A 229 -17.52 -22.82 14.56
N GLU A 230 -18.57 -23.01 15.37
CA GLU A 230 -19.33 -21.94 16.00
C GLU A 230 -18.45 -20.95 16.78
N THR A 231 -17.53 -21.47 17.61
CA THR A 231 -16.60 -20.68 18.42
C THR A 231 -15.60 -19.85 17.59
N ASN A 232 -15.51 -20.10 16.29
CA ASN A 232 -14.58 -19.44 15.39
C ASN A 232 -15.26 -18.46 14.40
N GLN A 233 -16.59 -18.40 14.36
CA GLN A 233 -17.32 -17.58 13.39
C GLN A 233 -16.95 -16.10 13.45
N ALA A 234 -16.75 -15.55 14.65
CA ALA A 234 -16.31 -14.17 14.83
C ALA A 234 -14.95 -13.89 14.18
N LEU A 235 -14.00 -14.83 14.29
CA LEU A 235 -12.68 -14.71 13.65
C LEU A 235 -12.78 -14.86 12.14
N LEU A 236 -13.57 -15.80 11.63
CA LEU A 236 -13.79 -15.98 10.19
C LEU A 236 -14.39 -14.72 9.56
N LYS A 237 -15.38 -14.14 10.25
CA LYS A 237 -15.96 -12.85 9.86
C LYS A 237 -14.89 -11.78 9.86
N GLU A 238 -14.12 -11.62 10.94
CA GLU A 238 -13.04 -10.64 11.05
C GLU A 238 -11.99 -10.76 9.92
N ILE A 239 -11.52 -11.98 9.61
CA ILE A 239 -10.55 -12.26 8.53
C ILE A 239 -11.07 -11.75 7.19
N LYS A 240 -12.31 -12.10 6.84
CA LYS A 240 -12.94 -11.72 5.57
C LYS A 240 -13.20 -10.22 5.52
N GLU A 241 -13.81 -9.69 6.58
CA GLU A 241 -14.26 -8.31 6.68
C GLU A 241 -13.14 -7.28 6.69
N LYS A 242 -12.00 -7.64 7.30
CA LYS A 242 -10.82 -6.78 7.37
C LYS A 242 -9.77 -7.12 6.33
N LYS A 243 -9.95 -8.19 5.54
CA LYS A 243 -8.96 -8.66 4.55
C LYS A 243 -7.56 -8.75 5.15
N TYR A 244 -7.44 -9.45 6.27
CA TYR A 244 -6.19 -9.63 6.98
C TYR A 244 -5.99 -11.10 7.30
N TYR A 245 -4.79 -11.61 7.02
CA TYR A 245 -4.46 -13.00 7.30
C TYR A 245 -3.19 -13.11 8.14
N LEU A 246 -3.17 -14.11 9.02
CA LEU A 246 -2.07 -14.39 9.93
C LEU A 246 -1.63 -15.84 9.75
N PHE A 247 -0.40 -16.04 9.31
CA PHE A 247 0.25 -17.34 9.19
C PHE A 247 0.97 -17.65 10.49
N LEU A 248 0.47 -18.64 11.23
CA LEU A 248 0.98 -18.99 12.56
C LEU A 248 1.92 -20.20 12.50
N PHE A 249 2.97 -20.15 13.30
CA PHE A 249 3.97 -21.19 13.48
C PHE A 249 4.14 -21.55 14.95
N THR A 250 4.17 -22.86 15.24
CA THR A 250 4.42 -23.40 16.57
C THR A 250 5.89 -23.25 16.95
N GLN A 251 6.22 -22.28 17.79
CA GLN A 251 7.57 -22.13 18.33
C GLN A 251 7.87 -23.18 19.40
N LYS A 252 6.87 -23.54 20.22
CA LYS A 252 6.99 -24.56 21.26
C LYS A 252 5.74 -25.42 21.35
N LYS A 253 5.91 -26.72 21.09
CA LYS A 253 4.83 -27.70 21.22
C LYS A 253 4.40 -27.85 22.69
N ASN A 254 3.14 -28.19 22.88
CA ASN A 254 2.65 -28.60 24.18
C ASN A 254 3.21 -30.00 24.51
N PRO A 255 3.71 -30.25 25.74
CA PRO A 255 4.09 -31.59 26.16
C PRO A 255 2.93 -32.59 26.13
N ILE A 256 1.69 -32.11 26.25
CA ILE A 256 0.49 -32.94 26.20
C ILE A 256 0.03 -33.09 24.73
N PRO A 257 -0.06 -34.32 24.19
CA PRO A 257 -0.55 -34.55 22.84
C PRO A 257 -1.95 -33.98 22.62
N GLY A 258 -2.19 -33.38 21.46
CA GLY A 258 -3.48 -32.80 21.08
C GLY A 258 -3.78 -31.43 21.70
N TYR A 259 -3.00 -30.96 22.68
CA TYR A 259 -3.16 -29.61 23.21
C TYR A 259 -2.58 -28.56 22.25
N PRO A 260 -3.14 -27.33 22.23
CA PRO A 260 -2.61 -26.29 21.38
C PRO A 260 -1.21 -25.85 21.83
N ALA A 261 -0.45 -25.29 20.88
CA ALA A 261 0.94 -24.85 21.07
C ALA A 261 1.13 -24.02 22.36
N LYS A 262 2.22 -24.27 23.08
CA LYS A 262 2.58 -23.53 24.29
C LYS A 262 3.02 -22.10 23.95
N GLU A 263 3.82 -21.97 22.89
CA GLU A 263 4.29 -20.70 22.34
C GLU A 263 4.10 -20.75 20.83
N MET A 264 3.51 -19.71 20.26
CA MET A 264 3.35 -19.54 18.82
C MET A 264 3.86 -18.16 18.41
N THR A 265 4.31 -18.07 17.17
CA THR A 265 4.64 -16.82 16.50
C THR A 265 3.95 -16.81 15.14
N GLY A 266 4.11 -15.74 14.35
CA GLY A 266 3.52 -15.71 13.03
C GLY A 266 3.86 -14.46 12.25
N LEU A 267 3.46 -14.49 10.99
CA LEU A 267 3.55 -13.37 10.06
C LEU A 267 2.16 -13.05 9.54
N GLY A 268 1.75 -11.80 9.69
CA GLY A 268 0.46 -11.32 9.22
C GLY A 268 0.57 -10.02 8.46
N SER A 269 -0.38 -9.80 7.56
CA SER A 269 -0.56 -8.52 6.88
C SER A 269 -1.99 -8.41 6.34
N GLY A 270 -2.45 -7.17 6.20
CA GLY A 270 -3.60 -6.85 5.38
C GLY A 270 -3.28 -7.14 3.92
N TYR A 271 -4.26 -7.64 3.18
CA TYR A 271 -4.11 -8.00 1.77
C TYR A 271 -5.13 -7.33 0.86
N ALA A 272 -4.82 -7.29 -0.44
CA ALA A 272 -5.72 -6.93 -1.52
C ALA A 272 -5.47 -7.85 -2.72
N GLY A 273 -6.49 -8.05 -3.55
CA GLY A 273 -6.32 -8.75 -4.83
C GLY A 273 -5.58 -7.88 -5.84
N THR A 274 -4.85 -8.52 -6.75
CA THR A 274 -4.23 -7.89 -7.91
C THR A 274 -4.51 -8.71 -9.18
N GLU A 275 -4.28 -8.12 -10.35
CA GLU A 275 -4.35 -8.80 -11.63
C GLU A 275 -3.46 -10.05 -11.71
N HIS A 276 -2.32 -10.03 -11.02
CA HIS A 276 -1.37 -11.13 -10.99
C HIS A 276 -1.62 -12.13 -9.86
N GLY A 277 -2.20 -11.69 -8.73
CA GLY A 277 -2.45 -12.55 -7.59
C GLY A 277 -2.94 -11.77 -6.37
N ILE A 278 -2.13 -11.74 -5.31
CA ILE A 278 -2.47 -11.10 -4.03
C ILE A 278 -1.30 -10.28 -3.51
N THR A 279 -1.57 -9.12 -2.94
CA THR A 279 -0.55 -8.25 -2.37
C THR A 279 -0.79 -8.04 -0.88
N PHE A 280 0.28 -8.13 -0.09
CA PHE A 280 0.32 -7.87 1.34
C PHE A 280 1.10 -6.57 1.58
N ARG A 281 0.42 -5.41 1.62
CA ARG A 281 1.11 -4.12 1.52
C ARG A 281 2.02 -3.78 2.71
N ALA A 282 1.66 -4.20 3.92
CA ALA A 282 2.58 -4.10 5.06
C ALA A 282 3.79 -5.05 4.92
N GLY A 283 3.68 -6.05 4.06
CA GLY A 283 4.67 -7.09 3.80
C GLY A 283 4.52 -8.26 4.77
N LEU A 284 4.71 -9.47 4.28
CA LEU A 284 5.03 -10.62 5.12
C LEU A 284 6.53 -10.56 5.42
N ARG A 285 6.87 -10.02 6.59
CA ARG A 285 8.24 -9.61 6.94
C ARG A 285 8.98 -10.72 7.68
N TYR A 286 9.88 -11.42 6.99
CA TYR A 286 10.77 -12.36 7.67
C TYR A 286 11.86 -11.60 8.47
N ASP A 287 12.42 -10.54 7.89
CA ASP A 287 13.35 -9.66 8.56
C ASP A 287 13.28 -8.24 7.97
N ARG A 288 14.18 -7.34 8.39
CA ARG A 288 14.20 -5.93 7.92
C ARG A 288 14.54 -5.75 6.44
N LYS A 289 15.12 -6.76 5.78
CA LYS A 289 15.49 -6.77 4.37
C LYS A 289 14.60 -7.71 3.55
N THR A 290 14.21 -8.83 4.14
CA THR A 290 13.43 -9.88 3.48
C THR A 290 11.95 -9.70 3.78
N MET A 291 11.24 -9.02 2.88
CA MET A 291 9.80 -8.78 2.96
C MET A 291 9.14 -9.20 1.65
N PHE A 292 8.01 -9.91 1.75
CA PHE A 292 7.24 -10.34 0.59
C PHE A 292 5.94 -9.54 0.53
N PHE A 293 5.74 -8.80 -0.56
CA PHE A 293 4.57 -7.94 -0.77
C PHE A 293 3.64 -8.57 -1.80
N ASP A 294 4.09 -8.68 -3.05
CA ASP A 294 3.26 -9.11 -4.17
C ASP A 294 3.52 -10.57 -4.51
N PHE A 295 2.46 -11.37 -4.50
CA PHE A 295 2.48 -12.78 -4.86
C PHE A 295 1.68 -12.99 -6.14
N GLN A 296 2.30 -13.64 -7.12
CA GLN A 296 1.66 -14.07 -8.35
C GLN A 296 0.92 -15.39 -8.12
N ARG A 297 -0.26 -15.55 -8.69
CA ARG A 297 -0.98 -16.82 -8.68
C ARG A 297 -0.39 -17.78 -9.71
N GLU A 298 0.02 -18.96 -9.24
CA GLU A 298 0.52 -20.07 -10.05
C GLU A 298 -0.35 -21.30 -9.78
N GLY A 299 -1.38 -21.49 -10.61
CA GLY A 299 -2.40 -22.53 -10.42
C GLY A 299 -3.13 -22.36 -9.08
N ASN A 300 -2.90 -23.30 -8.16
CA ASN A 300 -3.51 -23.32 -6.82
C ASN A 300 -2.63 -22.70 -5.73
N ARG A 301 -1.54 -22.01 -6.10
CA ARG A 301 -0.61 -21.38 -5.16
C ARG A 301 -0.47 -19.90 -5.45
N PHE A 302 -0.04 -19.15 -4.45
CA PHE A 302 0.48 -17.80 -4.62
C PHE A 302 1.98 -17.81 -4.33
N VAL A 303 2.76 -17.23 -5.22
CA VAL A 303 4.23 -17.33 -5.23
C VAL A 303 4.83 -15.94 -5.33
N ALA A 304 5.76 -15.65 -4.43
CA ALA A 304 6.60 -14.46 -4.48
C ALA A 304 8.07 -14.88 -4.49
N GLU A 305 8.72 -14.75 -5.63
CA GLU A 305 10.18 -14.89 -5.76
C GLU A 305 10.80 -13.49 -5.72
N LEU A 306 11.78 -13.26 -4.84
CA LEU A 306 12.44 -11.96 -4.72
C LEU A 306 13.67 -11.87 -5.61
N VAL A 307 13.78 -10.74 -6.30
CA VAL A 307 14.97 -10.32 -7.04
C VAL A 307 15.54 -9.05 -6.43
N SER A 308 16.83 -8.84 -6.66
CA SER A 308 17.55 -7.65 -6.23
C SER A 308 17.56 -6.62 -7.34
N VAL A 309 17.09 -5.41 -7.05
CA VAL A 309 17.04 -4.29 -8.00
C VAL A 309 17.77 -3.09 -7.41
N TYR A 310 18.67 -2.51 -8.19
CA TYR A 310 19.39 -1.29 -7.83
C TYR A 310 18.60 -0.08 -8.29
N ASP A 311 18.31 0.82 -7.34
CA ASP A 311 17.74 2.13 -7.63
C ASP A 311 18.88 3.13 -7.87
N PRO A 312 19.04 3.67 -9.09
CA PRO A 312 20.11 4.62 -9.39
C PRO A 312 19.91 6.00 -8.75
N LEU A 313 18.66 6.40 -8.48
CA LEU A 313 18.32 7.68 -7.87
C LEU A 313 18.65 7.67 -6.38
N LEU A 314 18.21 6.63 -5.68
CA LEU A 314 18.45 6.47 -4.24
C LEU A 314 19.82 5.86 -3.92
N ARG A 315 20.47 5.25 -4.92
CA ARG A 315 21.73 4.50 -4.78
C ARG A 315 21.63 3.38 -3.75
N THR A 316 20.48 2.73 -3.71
CA THR A 316 20.20 1.62 -2.80
C THR A 316 19.75 0.40 -3.57
N THR A 317 19.86 -0.76 -2.94
CA THR A 317 19.37 -2.02 -3.49
C THR A 317 18.18 -2.47 -2.66
N ARG A 318 17.09 -2.82 -3.33
CA ARG A 318 15.87 -3.34 -2.71
C ARG A 318 15.53 -4.73 -3.24
N LEU A 319 14.89 -5.53 -2.40
CA LEU A 319 14.29 -6.79 -2.80
C LEU A 319 12.85 -6.54 -3.22
N VAL A 320 12.49 -7.01 -4.40
CA VAL A 320 11.16 -6.83 -5.02
C VAL A 320 10.70 -8.13 -5.66
N SER A 321 9.38 -8.27 -5.85
CA SER A 321 8.83 -9.47 -6.49
C SER A 321 9.22 -9.53 -7.97
N LYS A 322 9.77 -10.67 -8.39
CA LYS A 322 10.28 -10.93 -9.74
C LYS A 322 9.29 -10.67 -10.85
N HIS A 323 8.00 -10.95 -10.65
CA HIS A 323 7.00 -10.72 -11.69
C HIS A 323 6.76 -9.24 -11.98
N LEU A 324 7.13 -8.34 -11.05
CA LEU A 324 7.10 -6.89 -11.25
C LEU A 324 8.41 -6.36 -11.85
N HIS A 325 9.53 -7.02 -11.53
CA HIS A 325 10.88 -6.68 -11.99
C HIS A 325 11.60 -7.91 -12.57
N PRO A 326 11.19 -8.40 -13.75
CA PRO A 326 11.80 -9.60 -14.34
C PRO A 326 13.29 -9.41 -14.67
N GLU A 327 13.77 -8.18 -14.77
CA GLU A 327 15.16 -7.79 -15.01
C GLU A 327 16.07 -7.90 -13.77
N GLY A 328 15.50 -8.05 -12.58
CA GLY A 328 16.27 -8.04 -11.33
C GLY A 328 17.18 -9.27 -11.15
N GLU A 329 18.22 -9.10 -10.34
CA GLU A 329 19.18 -10.17 -10.06
C GLU A 329 18.56 -11.26 -9.16
N PHE A 330 18.72 -12.52 -9.56
CA PHE A 330 18.15 -13.67 -8.85
C PHE A 330 18.74 -13.85 -7.45
N THR A 331 17.89 -13.94 -6.43
CA THR A 331 18.32 -14.16 -5.04
C THR A 331 18.07 -15.59 -4.55
N GLY A 332 17.11 -16.29 -5.17
CA GLY A 332 16.58 -17.58 -4.73
C GLY A 332 15.67 -17.54 -3.50
N LEU A 333 15.39 -16.36 -2.94
CA LEU A 333 14.41 -16.19 -1.87
C LEU A 333 13.00 -16.33 -2.46
N LYS A 334 12.21 -17.26 -1.92
CA LYS A 334 10.86 -17.55 -2.38
C LYS A 334 9.91 -17.68 -1.19
N ALA A 335 8.73 -17.11 -1.33
CA ALA A 335 7.60 -17.35 -0.45
C ALA A 335 6.46 -17.99 -1.26
N GLU A 336 5.82 -19.00 -0.68
CA GLU A 336 4.74 -19.74 -1.31
C GLU A 336 3.59 -19.85 -0.33
N ILE A 337 2.38 -19.57 -0.82
CA ILE A 337 1.13 -19.75 -0.11
C ILE A 337 0.34 -20.83 -0.84
N TRP A 338 -0.12 -21.84 -0.11
CA TRP A 338 -0.95 -22.91 -0.65
C TRP A 338 -2.06 -23.25 0.33
N ASP A 339 -3.10 -23.88 -0.17
CA ASP A 339 -4.14 -24.48 0.66
C ASP A 339 -3.71 -25.89 1.07
N GLU A 340 -3.44 -26.12 2.36
CA GLU A 340 -3.05 -27.43 2.86
C GLU A 340 -4.28 -28.37 2.86
N PRO A 341 -4.19 -29.56 2.24
CA PRO A 341 -5.31 -30.50 2.20
C PRO A 341 -5.80 -30.85 3.60
N THR A 342 -7.12 -30.95 3.76
CA THR A 342 -7.70 -31.61 4.93
C THR A 342 -7.54 -33.12 4.75
N GLU A 343 -6.72 -33.75 5.59
CA GLU A 343 -6.72 -35.22 5.74
C GLU A 343 -8.07 -35.74 6.24
#